data_AF-A0A2N3E466-F1
#
_entry.id   AF-A0A2N3E466-F1
#
_cell.length_a   1.000
_cell.length_b   1.000
_cell.length_c   1.000
_cell.angle_alpha   90.00
_cell.angle_beta   90.00
_cell.angle_gamma   90.00
#
_symmetry.space_group_name_H-M   'P 1'
#
loop_
_entity.id
_entity.type
_entity.pdbx_description
1 polymer ?
#
loop_
_entity_poly.entity_id
_entity_poly.type
_entity_poly.pdbx_seq_one_letter_code
_entity_poly.pdbx_strand_id
1 'polypeptide(L)'
;MLRILETLTNPGNPDKANEDAFGYEGAHAWVIDGATDVADGPLIGAETGAHWLAHQAGALFAANAARYGADLRGLVRFTIETLA
;
A
#
# COMPACT_ATOMS: atom_id res chain seq x y z
N MET A 1 -2.51 10.41 -19.09
CA MET A 1 -1.40 9.99 -18.21
C MET A 1 -1.50 10.79 -16.93
N LEU A 2 -1.42 10.15 -15.77
CA LEU A 2 -1.39 10.87 -14.50
C LEU A 2 -0.07 11.67 -14.44
N ARG A 3 -0.17 12.94 -14.03
CA ARG A 3 0.99 13.77 -13.71
C ARG A 3 0.97 14.00 -12.21
N ILE A 4 1.98 13.48 -11.54
CA ILE A 4 2.16 13.70 -10.11
C ILE A 4 2.84 15.04 -9.91
N LEU A 5 2.26 15.86 -9.04
CA LEU A 5 2.79 17.17 -8.68
C LEU A 5 3.63 17.09 -7.41
N GLU A 6 3.15 16.32 -6.43
CA GLU A 6 3.77 16.14 -5.13
C GLU A 6 3.24 14.85 -4.49
N THR A 7 4.02 14.29 -3.58
CA THR A 7 3.59 13.21 -2.69
C THR A 7 4.06 13.48 -1.27
N LEU A 8 3.21 13.24 -0.28
CA LEU A 8 3.53 13.42 1.12
C LEU A 8 2.95 12.25 1.92
N THR A 9 3.74 11.74 2.87
CA THR A 9 3.26 10.85 3.93
C THR A 9 3.96 11.22 5.22
N ASN A 10 3.27 11.09 6.35
CA ASN A 10 3.80 11.42 7.66
C ASN A 10 3.12 10.54 8.72
N PRO A 11 3.86 9.79 9.56
CA PRO A 11 3.27 8.97 10.62
C PRO A 11 2.57 9.78 11.72
N GLY A 12 2.77 11.11 11.76
CA GLY A 12 2.23 12.01 12.78
C GLY A 12 2.89 11.88 14.16
N ASN A 13 3.34 10.68 14.52
CA ASN A 13 4.18 10.38 15.68
C ASN A 13 5.46 9.66 15.20
N PRO A 14 6.66 10.24 15.42
CA PRO A 14 7.92 9.65 14.96
C PRO A 14 8.29 8.33 15.67
N ASP A 15 7.66 8.03 16.82
CA ASP A 15 7.88 6.80 17.57
C ASP A 15 7.00 5.64 17.07
N LYS A 16 6.13 5.88 16.08
CA LYS A 16 5.26 4.87 15.46
C LYS A 16 5.67 4.62 14.01
N ALA A 17 5.54 3.36 13.58
CA ALA A 17 5.66 3.03 12.16
C ALA A 17 4.60 3.78 11.35
N ASN A 18 4.96 4.19 10.13
CA ASN A 18 3.99 4.75 9.21
C ASN A 18 3.21 3.60 8.55
N GLU A 19 1.97 3.42 8.96
CA GLU A 19 1.09 2.35 8.46
C GLU A 19 0.46 2.70 7.11
N ASP A 20 0.73 3.90 6.59
CA ASP A 20 0.34 4.30 5.25
C ASP A 20 1.35 3.81 4.21
N ALA A 21 0.83 3.40 3.06
CA ALA A 21 1.60 3.21 1.83
C ALA A 21 0.91 3.94 0.68
N PHE A 22 1.68 4.53 -0.22
CA PHE A 22 1.15 5.20 -1.41
C PHE A 22 2.03 4.94 -2.62
N GLY A 23 1.50 5.20 -3.81
CA GLY A 23 2.26 5.11 -5.05
C GLY A 23 1.43 5.48 -6.26
N TYR A 24 2.07 5.46 -7.42
CA TYR A 24 1.45 5.74 -8.70
C TYR A 24 2.21 5.02 -9.81
N GLU A 25 1.50 4.59 -10.85
CA GLU A 25 2.08 4.01 -12.06
C GLU A 25 1.04 4.00 -13.19
N GLY A 26 1.45 4.43 -14.39
CA GLY A 26 0.59 4.50 -15.57
C GLY A 26 -0.69 5.35 -15.37
N ALA A 27 -1.83 4.67 -15.30
CA ALA A 27 -3.16 5.28 -15.08
C ALA A 27 -3.65 5.17 -13.63
N HIS A 28 -2.82 4.64 -12.72
CA HIS A 28 -3.17 4.39 -11.33
C HIS A 28 -2.41 5.30 -10.37
N ALA A 29 -3.09 5.72 -9.32
CA ALA A 29 -2.50 6.24 -8.09
C ALA A 29 -3.28 5.62 -6.92
N TRP A 30 -2.59 5.36 -5.82
CA TRP A 30 -3.18 4.71 -4.64
C TRP A 30 -2.62 5.29 -3.36
N VAL A 31 -3.46 5.23 -2.33
CA VAL A 31 -3.12 5.43 -0.93
C VAL A 31 -3.79 4.27 -0.18
N ILE A 32 -3.04 3.63 0.71
CA ILE A 32 -3.46 2.50 1.53
C ILE A 32 -3.23 2.91 2.97
N ASP A 33 -4.29 2.98 3.74
CA ASP A 33 -4.31 3.34 5.15
C ASP A 33 -4.37 2.05 5.99
N GLY A 34 -3.27 1.73 6.66
CA GLY A 34 -3.18 0.60 7.58
C GLY A 34 -3.82 0.94 8.92
N ALA A 35 -5.14 0.74 9.07
CA ALA A 35 -5.86 1.24 10.23
C ALA A 35 -5.95 0.29 11.46
N THR A 36 -5.71 -1.02 11.29
CA THR A 36 -5.93 -2.00 12.37
C THR A 36 -4.91 -3.12 12.32
N ASP A 37 -4.15 -3.28 13.42
CA ASP A 37 -3.27 -4.44 13.56
C ASP A 37 -4.09 -5.73 13.72
N VAL A 38 -3.61 -6.80 13.10
CA VAL A 38 -4.26 -8.12 13.12
C VAL A 38 -3.89 -8.94 14.36
N ALA A 39 -2.93 -8.47 15.15
CA ALA A 39 -2.47 -9.10 16.38
C ALA A 39 -2.03 -8.07 17.43
N ASP A 40 -1.90 -8.52 18.68
CA ASP A 40 -1.22 -7.75 19.73
C ASP A 40 0.31 -7.82 19.51
N GLY A 41 0.93 -6.72 19.10
CA GLY A 41 2.37 -6.61 18.90
C GLY A 41 2.82 -6.91 17.45
N PRO A 42 4.14 -6.79 17.18
CA PRO A 42 4.66 -6.83 15.81
C PRO A 42 4.51 -8.22 15.18
N LEU A 43 4.09 -8.25 13.91
CA LEU A 43 3.90 -9.47 13.13
C LEU A 43 5.22 -10.01 12.57
N ILE A 44 6.06 -9.10 12.06
CA ILE A 44 7.38 -9.40 11.48
C ILE A 44 8.38 -8.39 12.02
N GLY A 45 9.35 -8.86 12.82
CA GLY A 45 10.35 -7.99 13.42
C GLY A 45 9.72 -6.98 14.39
N ALA A 46 9.82 -5.69 14.08
CA ALA A 46 9.24 -4.60 14.86
C ALA A 46 8.01 -3.95 14.19
N GLU A 47 7.56 -4.47 13.04
CA GLU A 47 6.47 -3.89 12.24
C GLU A 47 5.12 -4.49 12.62
N THR A 48 4.08 -3.65 12.67
CA THR A 48 2.68 -4.06 12.84
C THR A 48 2.18 -4.81 11.62
N GLY A 49 1.15 -5.65 11.78
CA GLY A 49 0.52 -6.33 10.66
C GLY A 49 -0.13 -5.34 9.68
N ALA A 50 -0.63 -4.20 10.17
CA ALA A 50 -1.14 -3.12 9.35
C ALA A 50 -0.06 -2.50 8.47
N HIS A 51 1.12 -2.19 9.04
CA HIS A 51 2.27 -1.71 8.28
C HIS A 51 2.67 -2.72 7.19
N TRP A 52 2.87 -3.98 7.57
CA TRP A 52 3.26 -5.02 6.61
C TRP A 52 2.26 -5.13 5.45
N LEU A 53 0.95 -5.20 5.76
CA LEU A 53 -0.09 -5.39 4.76
C LEU A 53 -0.16 -4.20 3.78
N ALA A 54 -0.14 -2.97 4.31
CA ALA A 54 -0.21 -1.77 3.49
C ALA A 54 0.98 -1.68 2.51
N HIS A 55 2.19 -1.95 3.01
CA HIS A 55 3.41 -1.91 2.19
C HIS A 55 3.48 -3.06 1.18
N GLN A 56 3.06 -4.27 1.53
CA GLN A 56 2.99 -5.39 0.57
C GLN A 56 1.95 -5.14 -0.53
N ALA A 57 0.77 -4.62 -0.17
CA ALA A 57 -0.24 -4.24 -1.16
C ALA A 57 0.28 -3.13 -2.10
N GLY A 58 0.96 -2.12 -1.54
CA GLY A 58 1.60 -1.05 -2.31
C GLY A 58 2.67 -1.58 -3.27
N ALA A 59 3.50 -2.52 -2.83
CA ALA A 59 4.50 -3.17 -3.67
C ALA A 59 3.88 -3.99 -4.82
N LEU A 60 2.78 -4.72 -4.55
CA LEU A 60 2.04 -5.45 -5.57
C LEU A 60 1.40 -4.50 -6.60
N PHE A 61 0.87 -3.36 -6.16
CA PHE A 61 0.35 -2.33 -7.05
C PHE A 61 1.46 -1.78 -7.96
N ALA A 62 2.60 -1.39 -7.39
CA ALA A 62 3.74 -0.89 -8.16
C ALA A 62 4.24 -1.90 -9.20
N ALA A 63 4.31 -3.18 -8.84
CA ALA A 63 4.78 -4.24 -9.73
C ALA A 63 3.80 -4.58 -10.87
N ASN A 64 2.50 -4.30 -10.71
CA ASN A 64 1.47 -4.79 -11.63
C ASN A 64 0.62 -3.70 -12.29
N ALA A 65 0.61 -2.47 -11.80
CA ALA A 65 -0.24 -1.39 -12.31
C ALA A 65 -0.09 -1.17 -13.83
N ALA A 66 1.13 -1.25 -14.37
CA ALA A 66 1.38 -1.14 -15.80
C ALA A 66 0.74 -2.29 -16.60
N ARG A 67 0.78 -3.52 -16.07
CA ARG A 67 0.17 -4.72 -16.69
C ARG A 67 -1.35 -4.61 -16.79
N TYR A 68 -2.00 -4.00 -15.80
CA TYR A 68 -3.46 -3.87 -15.74
C TYR A 68 -3.99 -2.64 -16.48
N GLY A 69 -3.13 -1.74 -16.99
CA GLY A 69 -3.55 -0.62 -17.83
C GLY A 69 -4.48 0.35 -17.10
N ALA A 70 -5.77 0.36 -17.44
CA ALA A 70 -6.81 1.15 -16.76
C ALA A 70 -7.76 0.31 -15.88
N ASP A 71 -7.52 -1.01 -15.78
CA ASP A 71 -8.35 -1.93 -15.00
C ASP A 71 -7.96 -1.94 -13.53
N LEU A 72 -8.39 -0.90 -12.80
CA LEU A 72 -8.19 -0.79 -11.36
C LEU A 72 -8.82 -1.98 -10.60
N ARG A 73 -10.00 -2.45 -11.03
CA ARG A 73 -10.69 -3.56 -10.37
C ARG A 73 -9.87 -4.85 -10.49
N GLY A 74 -9.30 -5.12 -11.66
CA GLY A 74 -8.41 -6.25 -11.89
C GLY A 74 -7.16 -6.18 -11.02
N LEU A 75 -6.52 -5.00 -10.94
CA LEU A 75 -5.35 -4.78 -10.09
C LEU A 75 -5.66 -5.03 -8.61
N VAL A 76 -6.73 -4.41 -8.09
CA VAL A 76 -7.17 -4.56 -6.69
C VAL A 76 -7.47 -6.02 -6.37
N ARG A 77 -8.25 -6.70 -7.23
CA ARG A 77 -8.59 -8.11 -7.02
C ARG A 77 -7.34 -8.99 -6.99
N PHE A 78 -6.44 -8.83 -7.96
CA PHE A 78 -5.18 -9.57 -8.00
C PHE A 78 -4.37 -9.38 -6.72
N THR A 79 -4.24 -8.14 -6.24
CA THR A 79 -3.51 -7.86 -5.01
C THR A 79 -4.15 -8.53 -3.80
N ILE A 80 -5.47 -8.44 -3.63
CA ILE A 80 -6.19 -9.09 -2.52
C ILE A 80 -6.02 -10.61 -2.58
N GLU A 81 -6.18 -11.22 -3.75
CA GLU A 81 -6.04 -12.67 -3.95
C GLU A 81 -4.60 -13.16 -3.74
N THR A 82 -3.60 -12.30 -3.94
CA THR A 82 -2.18 -12.63 -3.74
C THR A 82 -1.76 -12.54 -2.27
N LEU A 83 -2.44 -11.70 -1.47
CA LEU A 83 -2.15 -11.50 -0.05
C LEU A 83 -2.89 -12.50 0.87
N ALA A 84 -3.90 -13.19 0.36
CA ALA A 84 -4.71 -14.19 1.07
C ALA A 84 -4.07 -15.59 1.03
#